data_AF-A0A428PQW4-F1
#
_entry.id   AF-A0A428PQW4-F1
#
_cell.length_a   1.000
_cell.length_b   1.000
_cell.length_c   1.000
_cell.angle_alpha   90.00
_cell.angle_beta   90.00
_cell.angle_gamma   90.00
#
_symmetry.space_group_name_H-M   'P 1'
#
loop_
_entity.id
_entity.type
_entity.pdbx_description
1 polymer ?
#
loop_
_entity_poly.entity_id
_entity_poly.type
_entity_poly.pdbx_seq_one_letter_code
_entity_poly.pdbx_strand_id
1 'polypeptide(L)'
;MLGVWGDINTDGFGLLEQMQMAQDLGLTVILGVHAGLHLNGNLIPEDQMPAYIDMALNELEFLTADQSTTYGAKRAALGYKTPFKVEWVEIGNEDYLNNGRSSYYSYRFMAMYDAIRAKYPKMNIVSTINPSPSPDKGSGGMVDLHIYNNEHHFSTPFNTFDQASRDYPVFVAEYAAIRAGTGTGAEIGAQTFGMACAEAIFLLGCERNSDIIVGSAYGALIKHYDEEPNTVAVIKHTANEVLHTMSYYVQKLFADYMGTEMLPVAATEGSVGPTYWSATKGSEGTVLKLVNYNGPTGEGGAVRVIFKGSSASKAELTLLSAPNSSSVNNLPSMGGEASHITVKAITG
;
A
#
# COMPACT_ATOMS: atom_id res chain seq x y z
N MET A 1 10.13 22.18 10.13
CA MET A 1 11.28 21.65 10.91
C MET A 1 12.13 20.75 10.02
N LEU A 2 13.35 20.33 10.41
CA LEU A 2 14.07 19.32 9.64
C LEU A 2 13.32 17.98 9.75
N GLY A 3 12.90 17.43 8.62
CA GLY A 3 12.26 16.12 8.53
C GLY A 3 13.27 14.98 8.61
N VAL A 4 12.76 13.75 8.65
CA VAL A 4 13.60 12.54 8.75
C VAL A 4 14.33 12.16 7.45
N TRP A 5 14.00 12.86 6.36
CA TRP A 5 14.61 12.68 5.03
C TRP A 5 15.67 13.73 4.71
N GLY A 6 16.05 14.58 5.67
CA GLY A 6 17.13 15.56 5.49
C GLY A 6 16.69 16.93 4.98
N ASP A 7 15.42 17.10 4.63
CA ASP A 7 14.86 18.36 4.14
C ASP A 7 14.03 19.12 5.16
N ILE A 8 13.92 20.44 4.97
CA ILE A 8 13.07 21.29 5.80
C ILE A 8 11.61 21.12 5.37
N ASN A 9 10.75 20.78 6.32
CA ASN A 9 9.31 20.78 6.15
C ASN A 9 8.77 22.16 6.59
N THR A 10 8.02 22.82 5.71
CA THR A 10 7.33 24.08 6.02
C THR A 10 6.03 23.86 6.79
N ASP A 11 5.55 22.61 6.80
CA ASP A 11 4.26 22.18 7.33
C ASP A 11 3.05 22.90 6.68
N GLY A 12 3.25 23.45 5.47
CA GLY A 12 2.20 24.12 4.68
C GLY A 12 1.22 23.16 4.00
N PHE A 13 1.62 21.89 3.81
CA PHE A 13 0.70 20.79 3.49
C PHE A 13 0.45 19.99 4.77
N GLY A 14 -0.38 20.57 5.63
CA GLY A 14 -0.63 20.07 6.97
C GLY A 14 -1.85 19.17 7.04
N LEU A 15 -2.35 18.98 8.26
CA LEU A 15 -3.46 18.09 8.55
C LEU A 15 -4.73 18.45 7.76
N LEU A 16 -5.06 19.74 7.63
CA LEU A 16 -6.26 20.15 6.89
C LEU A 16 -6.12 19.93 5.38
N GLU A 17 -4.96 20.24 4.81
CA GLU A 17 -4.72 20.07 3.37
C GLU A 17 -4.75 18.58 3.00
N GLN A 18 -4.18 17.70 3.84
CA GLN A 18 -4.23 16.25 3.67
C GLN A 18 -5.66 15.71 3.76
N MET A 19 -6.46 16.17 4.73
CA MET A 19 -7.84 15.73 4.87
C MET A 19 -8.75 16.28 3.77
N GLN A 20 -8.52 17.50 3.28
CA GLN A 20 -9.21 18.04 2.11
C GLN A 20 -8.88 17.21 0.86
N MET A 21 -7.60 16.90 0.64
CA MET A 21 -7.18 16.02 -0.47
C MET A 21 -7.88 14.66 -0.38
N ALA A 22 -7.95 14.06 0.80
CA ALA A 22 -8.66 12.80 1.00
C ALA A 22 -10.16 12.91 0.65
N GLN A 23 -10.83 14.00 1.03
CA GLN A 23 -12.22 14.24 0.65
C GLN A 23 -12.41 14.43 -0.85
N ASP A 24 -11.58 15.25 -1.48
CA ASP A 24 -11.67 15.57 -2.91
C ASP A 24 -11.43 14.33 -3.79
N LEU A 25 -10.57 13.41 -3.32
CA LEU A 25 -10.25 12.16 -3.98
C LEU A 25 -11.13 10.98 -3.53
N GLY A 26 -12.05 11.18 -2.58
CA GLY A 26 -12.91 10.12 -2.04
C GLY A 26 -12.15 9.00 -1.30
N LEU A 27 -11.04 9.33 -0.65
CA LEU A 27 -10.16 8.38 0.03
C LEU A 27 -10.62 8.08 1.46
N THR A 28 -10.40 6.84 1.88
CA THR A 28 -10.42 6.47 3.30
C THR A 28 -9.09 6.84 3.94
N VAL A 29 -9.15 7.51 5.09
CA VAL A 29 -7.95 7.93 5.84
C VAL A 29 -7.57 6.89 6.90
N ILE A 30 -6.29 6.53 6.91
CA ILE A 30 -5.61 5.84 8.00
C ILE A 30 -4.68 6.86 8.65
N LEU A 31 -5.00 7.28 9.87
CA LEU A 31 -4.26 8.34 10.56
C LEU A 31 -3.13 7.73 11.40
N GLY A 32 -1.88 7.95 10.99
CA GLY A 32 -0.72 7.65 11.82
C GLY A 32 -0.58 8.64 12.97
N VAL A 33 -0.45 8.15 14.21
CA VAL A 33 -0.20 8.98 15.39
C VAL A 33 1.16 8.64 15.99
N HIS A 34 1.90 9.66 16.45
CA HIS A 34 3.23 9.47 16.99
C HIS A 34 3.22 8.66 18.30
N ALA A 35 3.78 7.45 18.29
CA ALA A 35 3.76 6.52 19.43
C ALA A 35 5.01 6.53 20.34
N GLY A 36 5.87 7.54 20.24
CA GLY A 36 6.98 7.73 21.19
C GLY A 36 8.33 7.12 20.78
N LEU A 37 8.48 6.68 19.53
CA LEU A 37 9.77 6.33 18.93
C LEU A 37 10.24 7.45 17.99
N HIS A 38 11.49 7.86 18.12
CA HIS A 38 12.16 8.79 17.20
C HIS A 38 13.24 8.03 16.41
N LEU A 39 13.44 8.38 15.12
CA LEU A 39 14.41 7.68 14.27
C LEU A 39 15.89 7.88 14.65
N ASN A 40 16.19 8.82 15.54
CA ASN A 40 17.52 8.93 16.16
C ASN A 40 17.72 7.95 17.34
N GLY A 41 16.75 7.08 17.61
CA GLY A 41 16.77 6.09 18.69
C GLY A 41 16.27 6.58 20.04
N ASN A 42 15.83 7.84 20.15
CA ASN A 42 15.21 8.31 21.37
C ASN A 42 13.84 7.65 21.57
N LEU A 43 13.60 7.18 22.78
CA LEU A 43 12.34 6.58 23.23
C LEU A 43 11.75 7.43 24.34
N ILE A 44 10.46 7.73 24.24
CA ILE A 44 9.74 8.48 25.27
C ILE A 44 9.48 7.56 26.48
N PRO A 45 9.95 7.91 27.69
CA PRO A 45 9.66 7.14 28.89
C PRO A 45 8.16 7.02 29.19
N GLU A 46 7.77 5.94 29.87
CA GLU A 46 6.37 5.64 30.17
C GLU A 46 5.65 6.77 30.92
N ASP A 47 6.31 7.41 31.89
CA ASP A 47 5.77 8.53 32.67
C ASP A 47 5.60 9.82 31.85
N GLN A 48 6.19 9.90 30.66
CA GLN A 48 6.07 11.03 29.73
C GLN A 48 5.09 10.77 28.58
N MET A 49 4.59 9.53 28.43
CA MET A 49 3.56 9.19 27.44
C MET A 49 2.27 10.02 27.54
N PRO A 50 1.80 10.50 28.71
CA PRO A 50 0.57 11.30 28.79
C PRO A 50 0.54 12.50 27.84
N ALA A 51 1.67 13.20 27.65
CA ALA A 51 1.73 14.33 26.72
C ALA A 51 1.53 13.90 25.25
N TYR A 52 2.04 12.73 24.87
CA TYR A 52 1.89 12.19 23.51
C TYR A 52 0.49 11.63 23.27
N ILE A 53 -0.11 11.02 24.30
CA ILE A 53 -1.52 10.61 24.28
C ILE A 53 -2.42 11.83 24.09
N ASP A 54 -2.18 12.90 24.83
CA ASP A 54 -2.95 14.14 24.68
C ASP A 54 -2.80 14.71 23.26
N MET A 55 -1.61 14.69 22.67
CA MET A 55 -1.41 15.11 21.28
C MET A 55 -2.27 14.31 20.30
N ALA A 56 -2.26 12.97 20.39
CA ALA A 56 -3.06 12.11 19.53
C ALA A 56 -4.57 12.31 19.75
N LEU A 57 -5.03 12.43 20.99
CA LEU A 57 -6.45 12.66 21.30
C LEU A 57 -6.93 14.06 20.87
N ASN A 58 -6.07 15.06 20.93
CA ASN A 58 -6.34 16.42 20.47
C ASN A 58 -6.41 16.48 18.94
N GLU A 59 -5.53 15.75 18.24
CA GLU A 59 -5.57 15.59 16.79
C GLU A 59 -6.87 14.89 16.34
N LEU A 60 -7.22 13.78 16.98
CA LEU A 60 -8.49 13.09 16.71
C LEU A 60 -9.70 13.97 17.02
N GLU A 61 -9.66 14.75 18.10
CA GLU A 61 -10.74 15.68 18.42
C GLU A 61 -10.85 16.80 17.37
N PHE A 62 -9.72 17.37 16.96
CA PHE A 62 -9.66 18.35 15.89
C PHE A 62 -10.33 17.83 14.62
N LEU A 63 -10.03 16.59 14.24
CA LEU A 63 -10.57 15.99 13.02
C LEU A 63 -12.04 15.58 13.15
N THR A 64 -12.43 14.94 14.25
CA THR A 64 -13.67 14.15 14.30
C THR A 64 -14.76 14.73 15.21
N ALA A 65 -14.43 15.66 16.10
CA ALA A 65 -15.39 16.17 17.08
C ALA A 65 -16.26 17.31 16.53
N ASP A 66 -17.41 17.54 17.18
CA ASP A 66 -18.29 18.67 16.91
C ASP A 66 -17.60 20.01 17.25
N GLN A 67 -18.05 21.10 16.62
CA GLN A 67 -17.52 22.45 16.85
C GLN A 67 -17.72 22.98 18.28
N SER A 68 -18.50 22.29 19.13
CA SER A 68 -18.64 22.61 20.55
C SER A 68 -17.45 22.18 21.42
N THR A 69 -16.55 21.32 20.93
CA THR A 69 -15.34 20.93 21.67
C THR A 69 -14.18 21.89 21.40
N THR A 70 -13.14 21.82 22.24
CA THR A 70 -11.97 22.73 22.13
C THR A 70 -11.31 22.65 20.76
N TYR A 71 -10.97 21.45 20.28
CA TYR A 71 -10.26 21.29 19.01
C TYR A 71 -11.22 21.25 17.82
N GLY A 72 -12.46 20.77 17.98
CA GLY A 72 -13.48 20.89 16.94
C GLY A 72 -13.83 22.35 16.62
N ALA A 73 -13.87 23.23 17.65
CA ALA A 73 -14.04 24.67 17.45
C ALA A 73 -12.89 25.28 16.66
N LYS A 74 -11.64 24.84 16.91
CA LYS A 74 -10.47 25.29 16.14
C LYS A 74 -10.57 24.89 14.67
N ARG A 75 -10.93 23.63 14.38
CA ARG A 75 -11.17 23.16 13.01
C ARG A 75 -12.27 24.00 12.33
N ALA A 76 -13.39 24.23 13.02
CA ALA A 76 -14.50 25.02 12.49
C ALA A 76 -14.14 26.49 12.23
N ALA A 77 -13.32 27.11 13.08
CA ALA A 77 -12.82 28.47 12.90
C ALA A 77 -11.92 28.63 11.66
N LEU A 78 -11.28 27.54 11.22
CA LEU A 78 -10.48 27.48 9.98
C LEU A 78 -11.33 27.24 8.73
N GLY A 79 -12.66 27.21 8.85
CA GLY A 79 -13.60 27.03 7.73
C GLY A 79 -14.18 25.61 7.63
N TYR A 80 -13.65 24.65 8.38
CA TYR A 80 -14.00 23.24 8.31
C TYR A 80 -15.02 22.86 9.41
N LYS A 81 -16.28 23.31 9.24
CA LYS A 81 -17.32 23.13 10.25
C LYS A 81 -17.72 21.66 10.44
N THR A 82 -17.86 20.93 9.35
CA THR A 82 -18.21 19.50 9.37
C THR A 82 -17.00 18.68 9.83
N PRO A 83 -17.16 17.76 10.80
CA PRO A 83 -16.09 16.85 11.18
C PRO A 83 -15.67 15.97 10.01
N PHE A 84 -14.37 15.70 9.93
CA PHE A 84 -13.82 14.71 9.02
C PHE A 84 -14.15 13.29 9.51
N LYS A 85 -14.19 12.36 8.55
CA LYS A 85 -14.34 10.94 8.83
C LYS A 85 -12.96 10.30 9.01
N VAL A 86 -12.69 9.79 10.20
CA VAL A 86 -11.49 8.99 10.52
C VAL A 86 -11.95 7.73 11.25
N GLU A 87 -11.75 6.57 10.63
CA GLU A 87 -12.17 5.26 11.15
C GLU A 87 -10.98 4.36 11.51
N TRP A 88 -9.76 4.74 11.11
CA TRP A 88 -8.55 3.95 11.28
C TRP A 88 -7.45 4.83 11.87
N VAL A 89 -6.81 4.33 12.91
CA VAL A 89 -5.62 4.94 13.52
C VAL A 89 -4.50 3.92 13.54
N GLU A 90 -3.34 4.32 13.02
CA GLU A 90 -2.10 3.59 13.13
C GLU A 90 -1.27 4.15 14.28
N ILE A 91 -0.93 3.30 15.24
CA ILE A 91 -0.19 3.72 16.44
C ILE A 91 1.29 3.55 16.18
N GLY A 92 1.96 4.63 15.78
CA GLY A 92 3.39 4.65 15.50
C GLY A 92 3.72 4.47 14.01
N ASN A 93 4.95 4.04 13.75
CA ASN A 93 5.47 3.73 12.42
C ASN A 93 6.77 2.93 12.59
N GLU A 94 6.84 1.74 11.98
CA GLU A 94 8.02 0.86 12.02
C GLU A 94 8.65 0.73 13.41
N ASP A 95 7.84 0.57 14.45
CA ASP A 95 8.28 0.54 15.84
C ASP A 95 9.27 -0.58 16.21
N TYR A 96 9.58 -1.47 15.27
CA TYR A 96 10.68 -2.42 15.36
C TYR A 96 12.08 -1.80 15.15
N LEU A 97 12.18 -0.60 14.58
CA LEU A 97 13.43 0.11 14.34
C LEU A 97 14.04 0.69 15.61
N ASN A 98 15.35 0.96 15.56
CA ASN A 98 16.09 1.73 16.57
C ASN A 98 15.82 1.31 18.04
N ASN A 99 15.69 0.01 18.30
CA ASN A 99 15.38 -0.58 19.61
C ASN A 99 13.98 -0.23 20.17
N GLY A 100 13.07 0.29 19.36
CA GLY A 100 11.69 0.62 19.74
C GLY A 100 10.83 -0.58 20.10
N ARG A 101 11.18 -1.79 19.62
CA ARG A 101 10.38 -3.00 19.79
C ARG A 101 10.03 -3.28 21.25
N SER A 102 11.02 -3.21 22.14
CA SER A 102 10.82 -3.56 23.56
C SER A 102 9.81 -2.62 24.24
N SER A 103 9.99 -1.30 24.07
CA SER A 103 9.10 -0.30 24.66
C SER A 103 7.71 -0.25 24.02
N TYR A 104 7.62 -0.59 22.73
CA TYR A 104 6.34 -0.70 22.04
C TYR A 104 5.44 -1.74 22.71
N TYR A 105 5.97 -2.94 22.92
CA TYR A 105 5.26 -4.03 23.58
C TYR A 105 5.04 -3.78 25.07
N SER A 106 5.98 -3.16 25.76
CA SER A 106 5.90 -3.06 27.23
C SER A 106 4.94 -1.98 27.71
N TYR A 107 4.85 -0.82 27.04
CA TYR A 107 3.92 0.24 27.45
C TYR A 107 3.38 1.12 26.33
N ARG A 108 4.16 1.46 25.29
CA ARG A 108 3.77 2.55 24.36
C ARG A 108 2.49 2.24 23.57
N PHE A 109 2.39 1.04 23.02
CA PHE A 109 1.20 0.65 22.26
C PHE A 109 -0.04 0.64 23.15
N MET A 110 0.00 -0.06 24.29
CA MET A 110 -1.16 -0.20 25.17
C MET A 110 -1.60 1.14 25.78
N ALA A 111 -0.67 2.02 26.14
CA ALA A 111 -1.00 3.34 26.65
C ALA A 111 -1.78 4.18 25.62
N MET A 112 -1.36 4.15 24.34
CA MET A 112 -2.08 4.82 23.25
C MET A 112 -3.41 4.12 22.94
N TYR A 113 -3.40 2.80 22.82
CA TYR A 113 -4.57 1.97 22.55
C TYR A 113 -5.68 2.20 23.57
N ASP A 114 -5.38 2.10 24.87
CA ASP A 114 -6.36 2.25 25.95
C ASP A 114 -6.97 3.66 25.96
N ALA A 115 -6.14 4.69 25.77
CA ALA A 115 -6.60 6.07 25.73
C ALA A 115 -7.48 6.37 24.50
N ILE A 116 -7.09 5.89 23.31
CA ILE A 116 -7.87 6.05 22.08
C ILE A 116 -9.19 5.28 22.20
N ARG A 117 -9.16 4.01 22.62
CA ARG A 117 -10.37 3.17 22.77
C ARG A 117 -11.33 3.72 23.83
N ALA A 118 -10.82 4.34 24.90
CA ALA A 118 -11.68 4.96 25.91
C ALA A 118 -12.53 6.11 25.34
N LYS A 119 -11.98 6.93 24.43
CA LYS A 119 -12.69 8.06 23.80
C LYS A 119 -13.40 7.67 22.50
N TYR A 120 -12.84 6.72 21.75
CA TYR A 120 -13.28 6.27 20.43
C TYR A 120 -13.41 4.73 20.40
N PRO A 121 -14.42 4.15 21.07
CA PRO A 121 -14.52 2.70 21.27
C PRO A 121 -14.65 1.89 19.97
N LYS A 122 -15.04 2.52 18.86
CA LYS A 122 -15.18 1.89 17.53
C LYS A 122 -13.99 2.14 16.59
N MET A 123 -12.96 2.87 17.02
CA MET A 123 -11.81 3.16 16.17
C MET A 123 -11.11 1.86 15.76
N ASN A 124 -10.79 1.66 14.50
CA ASN A 124 -9.96 0.54 14.12
C ASN A 124 -8.50 0.88 14.38
N ILE A 125 -7.75 -0.02 15.02
CA ILE A 125 -6.37 0.23 15.41
C ILE A 125 -5.43 -0.64 14.57
N VAL A 126 -4.42 0.01 13.97
CA VAL A 126 -3.34 -0.62 13.22
C VAL A 126 -2.07 -0.57 14.08
N SER A 127 -1.43 -1.73 14.26
CA SER A 127 -0.14 -1.87 14.91
C SER A 127 0.96 -1.94 13.87
N THR A 128 2.04 -1.18 14.06
CA THR A 128 3.19 -1.13 13.13
C THR A 128 4.24 -2.20 13.43
N ILE A 129 3.84 -3.26 14.14
CA ILE A 129 4.69 -4.39 14.46
C ILE A 129 3.92 -5.71 14.34
N ASN A 130 4.61 -6.71 13.81
CA ASN A 130 4.18 -8.10 13.76
C ASN A 130 5.04 -8.94 14.74
N PRO A 131 4.44 -9.77 15.63
CA PRO A 131 3.00 -9.92 15.89
C PRO A 131 2.35 -8.68 16.53
N SER A 132 1.05 -8.48 16.28
CA SER A 132 0.31 -7.38 16.92
C SER A 132 0.26 -7.55 18.45
N PRO A 133 0.57 -6.50 19.24
CA PRO A 133 0.25 -6.46 20.67
C PRO A 133 -1.23 -6.17 20.94
N SER A 134 -2.03 -5.86 19.92
CA SER A 134 -3.44 -5.53 20.10
C SER A 134 -4.21 -6.70 20.73
N PRO A 135 -5.05 -6.45 21.76
CA PRO A 135 -5.93 -7.48 22.29
C PRO A 135 -7.09 -7.80 21.34
N ASP A 136 -7.37 -6.92 20.37
CA ASP A 136 -8.47 -7.05 19.43
C ASP A 136 -8.11 -7.98 18.28
N LYS A 137 -8.23 -9.29 18.49
CA LYS A 137 -8.19 -10.26 17.38
C LYS A 137 -9.33 -10.00 16.38
N GLY A 138 -9.09 -10.29 15.11
CA GLY A 138 -10.01 -10.06 14.01
C GLY A 138 -10.05 -8.59 13.60
N SER A 139 -11.22 -8.09 13.21
CA SER A 139 -11.38 -6.79 12.55
C SER A 139 -10.98 -5.54 13.36
N GLY A 140 -10.56 -5.68 14.62
CA GLY A 140 -10.23 -4.56 15.50
C GLY A 140 -8.74 -4.27 15.72
N GLY A 141 -7.86 -5.23 15.44
CA GLY A 141 -6.41 -5.13 15.68
C GLY A 141 -5.64 -5.53 14.43
N MET A 142 -5.37 -4.55 13.57
CA MET A 142 -4.63 -4.80 12.34
C MET A 142 -3.13 -4.78 12.57
N VAL A 143 -2.42 -5.42 11.65
CA VAL A 143 -0.97 -5.31 11.54
C VAL A 143 -0.64 -4.58 10.25
N ASP A 144 0.23 -3.59 10.35
CA ASP A 144 0.93 -3.04 9.22
C ASP A 144 2.22 -3.86 8.93
N LEU A 145 2.45 -4.13 7.63
CA LEU A 145 3.66 -4.76 7.11
C LEU A 145 4.34 -3.85 6.07
N HIS A 146 5.63 -3.62 6.29
CA HIS A 146 6.52 -2.94 5.34
C HIS A 146 7.46 -3.94 4.66
N ILE A 147 7.49 -3.94 3.33
CA ILE A 147 8.28 -4.89 2.53
C ILE A 147 9.04 -4.15 1.43
N TYR A 148 10.34 -3.95 1.64
CA TYR A 148 11.24 -3.41 0.62
C TYR A 148 12.32 -4.43 0.29
N ASN A 149 12.38 -4.88 -0.96
CA ASN A 149 13.30 -5.93 -1.36
C ASN A 149 13.61 -5.92 -2.87
N ASN A 150 14.31 -6.94 -3.37
CA ASN A 150 14.59 -7.07 -4.80
C ASN A 150 13.45 -7.77 -5.58
N GLU A 151 13.49 -7.64 -6.90
CA GLU A 151 12.56 -8.28 -7.84
C GLU A 151 12.38 -9.78 -7.57
N HIS A 152 13.47 -10.52 -7.35
CA HIS A 152 13.38 -11.95 -7.03
C HIS A 152 12.54 -12.20 -5.77
N HIS A 153 12.74 -11.42 -4.70
CA HIS A 153 11.93 -11.52 -3.50
C HIS A 153 10.45 -11.27 -3.78
N PHE A 154 10.04 -10.36 -4.66
CA PHE A 154 8.61 -10.14 -4.96
C PHE A 154 8.00 -11.20 -5.87
N SER A 155 8.81 -11.94 -6.63
CA SER A 155 8.33 -13.03 -7.51
C SER A 155 8.09 -14.37 -6.81
N THR A 156 8.66 -14.58 -5.63
CA THR A 156 8.54 -15.83 -4.85
C THR A 156 7.34 -15.95 -3.87
N PRO A 157 6.77 -14.87 -3.28
CA PRO A 157 5.83 -14.94 -2.17
C PRO A 157 4.37 -15.11 -2.62
N PHE A 158 4.12 -15.57 -3.84
CA PHE A 158 2.77 -15.74 -4.37
C PHE A 158 1.86 -16.56 -3.43
N ASN A 159 2.41 -17.56 -2.73
CA ASN A 159 1.68 -18.39 -1.77
C ASN A 159 1.96 -18.05 -0.29
N THR A 160 2.68 -16.98 0.01
CA THR A 160 3.13 -16.67 1.39
C THR A 160 1.94 -16.46 2.34
N PHE A 161 0.93 -15.72 1.91
CA PHE A 161 -0.21 -15.40 2.76
C PHE A 161 -1.22 -16.56 2.89
N ASP A 162 -1.15 -17.59 2.04
CA ASP A 162 -2.05 -18.75 2.10
C ASP A 162 -2.00 -19.45 3.46
N GLN A 163 -0.83 -19.44 4.12
CA GLN A 163 -0.61 -20.07 5.42
C GLN A 163 -0.52 -19.08 6.58
N ALA A 164 -0.77 -17.79 6.33
CA ALA A 164 -0.74 -16.77 7.37
C ALA A 164 -1.89 -16.97 8.37
N SER A 165 -1.69 -16.50 9.61
CA SER A 165 -2.77 -16.50 10.59
C SER A 165 -3.93 -15.62 10.15
N ARG A 166 -5.16 -16.07 10.41
CA ARG A 166 -6.39 -15.28 10.21
C ARG A 166 -6.81 -14.53 11.49
N ASP A 167 -5.96 -14.54 12.52
CA ASP A 167 -6.23 -13.87 13.80
C ASP A 167 -6.19 -12.34 13.69
N TYR A 168 -5.43 -11.77 12.75
CA TYR A 168 -5.31 -10.32 12.57
C TYR A 168 -5.33 -9.98 11.07
N PRO A 169 -6.20 -9.05 10.62
CA PRO A 169 -6.10 -8.49 9.29
C PRO A 169 -4.79 -7.72 9.13
N VAL A 170 -4.31 -7.68 7.91
CA VAL A 170 -3.03 -7.12 7.52
C VAL A 170 -3.25 -6.02 6.50
N PHE A 171 -2.65 -4.87 6.76
CA PHE A 171 -2.43 -3.85 5.76
C PHE A 171 -0.96 -3.93 5.34
N VAL A 172 -0.67 -4.11 4.06
CA VAL A 172 0.70 -3.96 3.56
C VAL A 172 0.87 -2.48 3.25
N ALA A 173 1.07 -1.63 4.27
CA ALA A 173 1.02 -0.18 4.08
C ALA A 173 2.22 0.35 3.29
N GLU A 174 3.30 -0.41 3.22
CA GLU A 174 4.45 -0.08 2.40
C GLU A 174 5.00 -1.32 1.70
N TYR A 175 5.08 -1.28 0.37
CA TYR A 175 5.92 -2.22 -0.35
C TYR A 175 6.51 -1.62 -1.63
N ALA A 176 7.71 -2.07 -2.00
CA ALA A 176 8.26 -1.87 -3.34
C ALA A 176 9.42 -2.82 -3.63
N ALA A 177 9.53 -3.26 -4.89
CA ALA A 177 10.79 -3.79 -5.39
C ALA A 177 11.73 -2.61 -5.59
N ILE A 178 12.81 -2.55 -4.79
CA ILE A 178 13.79 -1.45 -4.78
C ILE A 178 15.05 -1.78 -5.58
N ARG A 179 15.18 -3.02 -6.07
CA ARG A 179 16.36 -3.52 -6.79
C ARG A 179 15.92 -4.53 -7.86
N ALA A 180 16.56 -4.48 -9.04
CA ALA A 180 16.32 -5.44 -10.12
C ALA A 180 16.96 -6.81 -9.84
N GLY A 181 16.37 -7.87 -10.42
CA GLY A 181 16.81 -9.25 -10.30
C GLY A 181 17.05 -9.69 -8.84
N THR A 182 18.26 -10.18 -8.56
CA THR A 182 18.71 -10.61 -7.22
C THR A 182 19.63 -9.57 -6.55
N GLY A 183 19.55 -8.31 -6.96
CA GLY A 183 20.44 -7.25 -6.47
C GLY A 183 20.41 -7.08 -4.95
N THR A 184 21.57 -6.83 -4.36
CA THR A 184 21.76 -6.58 -2.92
C THR A 184 22.40 -5.22 -2.62
N GLY A 185 22.68 -4.42 -3.66
CA GLY A 185 23.26 -3.08 -3.54
C GLY A 185 22.26 -2.01 -3.08
N ALA A 186 22.59 -0.73 -3.29
CA ALA A 186 21.66 0.35 -3.02
C ALA A 186 20.37 0.22 -3.85
N GLU A 187 19.32 0.91 -3.40
CA GLU A 187 18.10 1.10 -4.18
C GLU A 187 18.39 1.74 -5.53
N ILE A 188 17.57 1.39 -6.52
CA ILE A 188 17.60 2.00 -7.84
C ILE A 188 16.35 2.86 -8.04
N GLY A 189 16.49 3.99 -8.71
CA GLY A 189 15.35 4.89 -8.95
C GLY A 189 14.59 4.63 -10.25
N ALA A 190 14.97 3.62 -11.03
CA ALA A 190 14.29 3.26 -12.27
C ALA A 190 13.67 1.87 -12.12
N GLN A 191 12.36 1.82 -11.90
CA GLN A 191 11.64 0.55 -11.80
C GLN A 191 11.55 -0.11 -13.17
N THR A 192 12.15 -1.29 -13.26
CA THR A 192 12.14 -2.09 -14.48
C THR A 192 10.80 -2.79 -14.65
N PHE A 193 10.49 -3.22 -15.88
CA PHE A 193 9.30 -4.01 -16.15
C PHE A 193 9.31 -5.35 -15.40
N GLY A 194 10.49 -5.95 -15.19
CA GLY A 194 10.68 -7.15 -14.37
C GLY A 194 10.28 -6.93 -12.91
N MET A 195 10.72 -5.82 -12.31
CA MET A 195 10.32 -5.40 -10.96
C MET A 195 8.80 -5.23 -10.86
N ALA A 196 8.18 -4.52 -11.81
CA ALA A 196 6.74 -4.33 -11.85
C ALA A 196 5.97 -5.66 -11.98
N CYS A 197 6.44 -6.59 -12.82
CA CYS A 197 5.86 -7.94 -12.90
C CYS A 197 6.00 -8.72 -11.60
N ALA A 198 7.13 -8.62 -10.91
CA ALA A 198 7.32 -9.27 -9.60
C ALA A 198 6.38 -8.67 -8.54
N GLU A 199 6.23 -7.35 -8.49
CA GLU A 199 5.27 -6.66 -7.63
C GLU A 199 3.82 -7.09 -7.95
N ALA A 200 3.49 -7.27 -9.23
CA ALA A 200 2.19 -7.79 -9.64
C ALA A 200 1.96 -9.22 -9.12
N ILE A 201 2.97 -10.10 -9.12
CA ILE A 201 2.87 -11.45 -8.51
C ILE A 201 2.55 -11.35 -7.03
N PHE A 202 3.24 -10.47 -6.30
CA PHE A 202 2.97 -10.23 -4.89
C PHE A 202 1.53 -9.74 -4.66
N LEU A 203 1.04 -8.81 -5.50
CA LEU A 203 -0.34 -8.34 -5.43
C LEU A 203 -1.36 -9.42 -5.75
N LEU A 204 -1.10 -10.35 -6.69
CA LEU A 204 -1.98 -11.50 -6.90
C LEU A 204 -2.08 -12.38 -5.64
N GLY A 205 -0.96 -12.56 -4.92
CA GLY A 205 -0.94 -13.26 -3.64
C GLY A 205 -1.72 -12.54 -2.55
N CYS A 206 -1.64 -11.21 -2.51
CA CYS A 206 -2.45 -10.36 -1.62
C CYS A 206 -3.94 -10.48 -1.95
N GLU A 207 -4.32 -10.32 -3.23
CA GLU A 207 -5.70 -10.42 -3.69
C GLU A 207 -6.31 -11.80 -3.39
N ARG A 208 -5.54 -12.88 -3.57
CA ARG A 208 -6.01 -14.23 -3.24
C ARG A 208 -6.29 -14.42 -1.74
N ASN A 209 -5.60 -13.67 -0.89
CA ASN A 209 -5.73 -13.72 0.55
C ASN A 209 -6.43 -12.46 1.09
N SER A 210 -7.35 -11.88 0.31
CA SER A 210 -8.10 -10.68 0.71
C SER A 210 -9.08 -10.91 1.88
N ASP A 211 -9.19 -12.15 2.39
CA ASP A 211 -9.82 -12.46 3.67
C ASP A 211 -9.05 -11.87 4.86
N ILE A 212 -7.73 -11.72 4.71
CA ILE A 212 -6.83 -11.16 5.73
C ILE A 212 -6.06 -9.94 5.24
N ILE A 213 -5.68 -9.87 3.96
CA ILE A 213 -5.00 -8.70 3.40
C ILE A 213 -6.07 -7.69 3.01
N VAL A 214 -6.29 -6.70 3.86
CA VAL A 214 -7.39 -5.72 3.72
C VAL A 214 -6.98 -4.49 2.91
N GLY A 215 -5.71 -4.37 2.56
CA GLY A 215 -5.22 -3.37 1.61
C GLY A 215 -3.71 -3.43 1.43
N SER A 216 -3.23 -2.68 0.44
CA SER A 216 -1.82 -2.54 0.11
C SER A 216 -1.53 -1.14 -0.41
N ALA A 217 -0.37 -0.57 -0.07
CA ALA A 217 0.08 0.71 -0.60
C ALA A 217 1.56 0.63 -1.02
N TYR A 218 1.85 1.17 -2.21
CA TYR A 218 3.21 1.20 -2.75
C TYR A 218 4.02 2.31 -2.07
N GLY A 219 5.22 1.98 -1.60
CA GLY A 219 6.16 2.93 -1.00
C GLY A 219 7.21 3.39 -2.00
N ALA A 220 7.25 4.64 -2.49
CA ALA A 220 6.40 5.79 -2.20
C ALA A 220 5.39 6.12 -3.33
N LEU A 221 4.37 6.93 -3.04
CA LEU A 221 3.38 7.37 -4.03
C LEU A 221 3.97 8.38 -5.03
N ILE A 222 4.53 9.49 -4.53
CA ILE A 222 5.03 10.61 -5.34
C ILE A 222 6.41 11.03 -4.84
N LYS A 223 7.36 11.24 -5.76
CA LYS A 223 8.67 11.85 -5.45
C LYS A 223 9.08 12.89 -6.50
N HIS A 224 9.82 13.92 -6.05
CA HIS A 224 10.50 14.80 -6.99
C HIS A 224 11.69 14.07 -7.63
N TYR A 225 11.74 14.07 -8.96
CA TYR A 225 12.68 13.27 -9.74
C TYR A 225 14.15 13.63 -9.45
N ASP A 226 14.45 14.93 -9.34
CA ASP A 226 15.82 15.42 -9.15
C ASP A 226 16.31 15.35 -7.69
N GLU A 227 15.41 15.33 -6.71
CA GLU A 227 15.77 15.28 -5.29
C GLU A 227 16.06 13.84 -4.86
N GLU A 228 15.28 12.90 -5.39
CA GLU A 228 15.32 11.48 -5.03
C GLU A 228 15.51 10.58 -6.28
N PRO A 229 16.55 10.81 -7.10
CA PRO A 229 16.71 10.12 -8.38
C PRO A 229 17.01 8.63 -8.23
N ASN A 230 17.50 8.20 -7.06
CA ASN A 230 17.93 6.83 -6.79
C ASN A 230 16.92 6.01 -6.00
N THR A 231 15.72 6.55 -5.74
CA THR A 231 14.70 5.83 -4.98
C THR A 231 13.43 5.61 -5.78
N VAL A 232 12.67 4.56 -5.47
CA VAL A 232 11.43 4.19 -6.16
C VAL A 232 10.27 5.06 -5.69
N ALA A 233 9.36 5.30 -6.64
CA ALA A 233 8.03 5.84 -6.42
C ALA A 233 7.14 5.50 -7.63
N VAL A 234 5.83 5.28 -7.44
CA VAL A 234 4.95 5.02 -8.60
C VAL A 234 4.88 6.23 -9.52
N ILE A 235 4.83 7.44 -8.96
CA ILE A 235 4.86 8.70 -9.71
C ILE A 235 6.14 9.45 -9.36
N LYS A 236 6.87 9.90 -10.37
CA LYS A 236 7.91 10.93 -10.19
C LYS A 236 7.56 12.17 -10.99
N HIS A 237 8.07 13.31 -10.59
CA HIS A 237 7.83 14.54 -11.34
C HIS A 237 9.01 15.50 -11.25
N THR A 238 9.12 16.38 -12.23
CA THR A 238 9.89 17.63 -12.13
C THR A 238 8.91 18.77 -11.88
N ALA A 239 9.34 20.02 -12.03
CA ALA A 239 8.44 21.17 -12.02
C ALA A 239 7.44 21.19 -13.20
N ASN A 240 7.72 20.47 -14.30
CA ASN A 240 6.97 20.59 -15.56
C ASN A 240 6.65 19.26 -16.25
N GLU A 241 7.13 18.13 -15.72
CA GLU A 241 6.92 16.80 -16.31
C GLU A 241 6.52 15.80 -15.23
N VAL A 242 5.73 14.80 -15.63
CA VAL A 242 5.33 13.68 -14.78
C VAL A 242 5.79 12.38 -15.44
N LEU A 243 6.38 11.51 -14.63
CA LEU A 243 6.77 10.14 -14.93
C LEU A 243 5.79 9.19 -14.25
N HIS A 244 5.10 8.38 -15.04
CA HIS A 244 4.43 7.17 -14.57
C HIS A 244 5.37 5.98 -14.72
N THR A 245 5.80 5.39 -13.60
CA THR A 245 6.74 4.26 -13.64
C THR A 245 6.07 2.97 -14.10
N MET A 246 6.85 1.91 -14.35
CA MET A 246 6.28 0.58 -14.65
C MET A 246 5.34 0.11 -13.54
N SER A 247 5.72 0.36 -12.28
CA SER A 247 4.92 0.01 -11.09
C SER A 247 3.61 0.80 -11.01
N TYR A 248 3.56 2.06 -11.50
CA TYR A 248 2.30 2.82 -11.58
C TYR A 248 1.25 2.09 -12.38
N TYR A 249 1.62 1.56 -13.56
CA TYR A 249 0.69 0.87 -14.43
C TYR A 249 0.21 -0.47 -13.84
N VAL A 250 1.04 -1.13 -13.02
CA VAL A 250 0.60 -2.28 -12.23
C VAL A 250 -0.43 -1.86 -11.18
N GLN A 251 -0.16 -0.83 -10.38
CA GLN A 251 -1.12 -0.33 -9.38
C GLN A 251 -2.44 0.05 -10.05
N LYS A 252 -2.37 0.77 -11.17
CA LYS A 252 -3.55 1.21 -11.94
C LYS A 252 -4.38 0.01 -12.42
N LEU A 253 -3.76 -1.01 -13.00
CA LEU A 253 -4.49 -2.20 -13.46
C LEU A 253 -5.13 -2.98 -12.31
N PHE A 254 -4.46 -3.08 -11.16
CA PHE A 254 -5.08 -3.73 -10.00
C PHE A 254 -6.25 -2.93 -9.44
N ALA A 255 -6.13 -1.61 -9.38
CA ALA A 255 -7.20 -0.72 -8.91
C ALA A 255 -8.40 -0.66 -9.87
N ASP A 256 -8.16 -0.51 -11.18
CA ASP A 256 -9.22 -0.40 -12.20
C ASP A 256 -10.06 -1.70 -12.31
N TYR A 257 -9.46 -2.85 -11.98
CA TYR A 257 -10.12 -4.17 -12.07
C TYR A 257 -10.19 -4.87 -10.70
N MET A 258 -10.39 -4.11 -9.64
CA MET A 258 -10.60 -4.65 -8.29
C MET A 258 -11.98 -5.33 -8.20
N GLY A 259 -11.99 -6.60 -7.79
CA GLY A 259 -13.23 -7.34 -7.59
C GLY A 259 -13.70 -7.33 -6.14
N THR A 260 -14.93 -7.77 -5.89
CA THR A 260 -15.55 -7.83 -4.56
C THR A 260 -15.64 -9.24 -4.00
N GLU A 261 -15.41 -10.27 -4.82
CA GLU A 261 -15.48 -11.69 -4.43
C GLU A 261 -14.35 -12.46 -5.11
N MET A 262 -13.59 -13.23 -4.34
CA MET A 262 -12.56 -14.13 -4.87
C MET A 262 -13.18 -15.36 -5.54
N LEU A 263 -12.68 -15.73 -6.71
CA LEU A 263 -13.13 -16.90 -7.46
C LEU A 263 -12.04 -18.00 -7.47
N PRO A 264 -12.43 -19.27 -7.30
CA PRO A 264 -11.48 -20.38 -7.34
C PRO A 264 -10.94 -20.59 -8.76
N VAL A 265 -9.62 -20.73 -8.89
CA VAL A 265 -8.94 -21.08 -10.14
C VAL A 265 -8.15 -22.37 -9.94
N ALA A 266 -8.37 -23.35 -10.81
CA ALA A 266 -7.65 -24.62 -10.79
C ALA A 266 -6.80 -24.75 -12.06
N ALA A 267 -5.49 -24.93 -11.90
CA ALA A 267 -4.62 -25.35 -12.98
C ALA A 267 -4.86 -26.84 -13.26
N THR A 268 -5.27 -27.17 -14.48
CA THR A 268 -5.47 -28.56 -14.91
C THR A 268 -4.20 -29.18 -15.48
N GLU A 269 -3.26 -28.34 -15.92
CA GLU A 269 -1.97 -28.72 -16.49
C GLU A 269 -0.91 -27.71 -16.05
N GLY A 270 0.34 -28.17 -15.86
CA GLY A 270 1.47 -27.32 -15.51
C GLY A 270 1.56 -26.93 -14.04
N SER A 271 2.51 -26.03 -13.74
CA SER A 271 2.73 -25.40 -12.45
C SER A 271 2.32 -23.93 -12.46
N VAL A 272 2.23 -23.31 -11.29
CA VAL A 272 1.96 -21.87 -11.15
C VAL A 272 2.99 -21.00 -11.89
N GLY A 273 4.29 -21.32 -11.83
CA GLY A 273 5.28 -20.63 -12.65
C GLY A 273 5.33 -21.21 -14.07
N PRO A 274 5.51 -20.39 -15.13
CA PRO A 274 5.84 -18.96 -15.12
C PRO A 274 4.65 -17.98 -15.20
N THR A 275 3.40 -18.47 -15.17
CA THR A 275 2.19 -17.64 -15.30
C THR A 275 1.36 -17.67 -14.02
N TYR A 276 1.36 -16.58 -13.27
CA TYR A 276 0.65 -16.45 -11.99
C TYR A 276 -0.73 -15.84 -12.19
N TRP A 277 -1.69 -16.13 -11.30
CA TRP A 277 -3.07 -15.65 -11.46
C TRP A 277 -3.82 -15.36 -10.16
N SER A 278 -4.82 -14.51 -10.27
CA SER A 278 -5.96 -14.39 -9.35
C SER A 278 -7.22 -14.14 -10.18
N ALA A 279 -8.37 -14.61 -9.70
CA ALA A 279 -9.64 -14.33 -10.33
C ALA A 279 -10.61 -13.77 -9.30
N THR A 280 -11.33 -12.74 -9.69
CA THR A 280 -12.35 -12.11 -8.87
C THR A 280 -13.61 -11.87 -9.67
N LYS A 281 -14.71 -11.64 -8.96
CA LYS A 281 -15.94 -11.11 -9.52
C LYS A 281 -16.00 -9.63 -9.16
N GLY A 282 -16.02 -8.78 -10.18
CA GLY A 282 -16.27 -7.35 -10.06
C GLY A 282 -17.72 -6.98 -10.40
N SER A 283 -18.00 -5.68 -10.38
CA SER A 283 -19.30 -5.12 -10.76
C SER A 283 -19.69 -5.41 -12.21
N GLU A 284 -18.70 -5.47 -13.12
CA GLU A 284 -18.90 -5.63 -14.56
C GLU A 284 -18.75 -7.08 -15.06
N GLY A 285 -18.37 -8.01 -14.18
CA GLY A 285 -18.24 -9.42 -14.52
C GLY A 285 -17.07 -10.12 -13.82
N THR A 286 -16.63 -11.22 -14.39
CA THR A 286 -15.47 -11.97 -13.91
C THR A 286 -14.19 -11.37 -14.47
N VAL A 287 -13.24 -11.07 -13.59
CA VAL A 287 -11.90 -10.60 -13.91
C VAL A 287 -10.91 -11.72 -13.64
N LEU A 288 -10.06 -12.03 -14.61
CA LEU A 288 -8.90 -12.90 -14.43
C LEU A 288 -7.64 -12.05 -14.66
N LYS A 289 -6.83 -11.88 -13.62
CA LYS A 289 -5.51 -11.23 -13.72
C LYS A 289 -4.45 -12.30 -13.93
N LEU A 290 -3.56 -12.08 -14.90
CA LEU A 290 -2.47 -12.99 -15.24
C LEU A 290 -1.15 -12.22 -15.30
N VAL A 291 -0.10 -12.78 -14.71
CA VAL A 291 1.26 -12.26 -14.81
C VAL A 291 2.16 -13.34 -15.38
N ASN A 292 2.70 -13.12 -16.58
CA ASN A 292 3.74 -13.97 -17.17
C ASN A 292 5.11 -13.39 -16.79
N TYR A 293 5.84 -14.09 -15.92
CA TYR A 293 7.12 -13.63 -15.39
C TYR A 293 8.24 -14.59 -15.78
N ASN A 294 9.20 -14.07 -16.57
CA ASN A 294 10.29 -14.84 -17.17
C ASN A 294 9.83 -16.08 -17.97
N GLY A 295 8.57 -16.10 -18.43
CA GLY A 295 8.02 -17.17 -19.25
C GLY A 295 8.14 -16.89 -20.76
N PRO A 296 7.75 -17.89 -21.57
CA PRO A 296 7.75 -17.75 -23.02
C PRO A 296 6.76 -16.68 -23.49
N THR A 297 7.08 -16.04 -24.61
CA THR A 297 6.20 -15.10 -25.32
C THR A 297 5.61 -15.77 -26.57
N GLY A 298 4.53 -15.19 -27.11
CA GLY A 298 3.85 -15.74 -28.28
C GLY A 298 3.06 -17.03 -27.98
N GLU A 299 2.83 -17.85 -29.02
CA GLU A 299 2.00 -19.06 -28.92
C GLU A 299 2.54 -20.09 -27.92
N GLY A 300 3.86 -20.15 -27.73
CA GLY A 300 4.50 -21.05 -26.76
C GLY A 300 4.23 -20.70 -25.28
N GLY A 301 3.69 -19.50 -25.00
CA GLY A 301 3.23 -19.08 -23.68
C GLY A 301 1.71 -18.93 -23.57
N ALA A 302 0.96 -19.40 -24.57
CA ALA A 302 -0.49 -19.31 -24.55
C ALA A 302 -1.07 -20.20 -23.43
N VAL A 303 -1.98 -19.63 -22.64
CA VAL A 303 -2.76 -20.36 -21.64
C VAL A 303 -4.20 -20.50 -22.10
N ARG A 304 -4.77 -21.71 -21.94
CA ARG A 304 -6.20 -21.94 -22.19
C ARG A 304 -6.98 -21.71 -20.91
N VAL A 305 -7.86 -20.73 -20.92
CA VAL A 305 -8.74 -20.39 -19.80
C VAL A 305 -10.14 -20.91 -20.07
N ILE A 306 -10.71 -21.63 -19.09
CA ILE A 306 -12.10 -22.13 -19.15
C ILE A 306 -12.89 -21.49 -18.02
N PHE A 307 -13.80 -20.58 -18.36
CA PHE A 307 -14.74 -19.98 -17.41
C PHE A 307 -15.94 -20.91 -17.20
N LYS A 308 -15.86 -21.78 -16.19
CA LYS A 308 -16.94 -22.72 -15.87
C LYS A 308 -18.24 -21.98 -15.59
N GLY A 309 -19.31 -22.39 -16.27
CA GLY A 309 -20.65 -21.81 -16.09
C GLY A 309 -20.88 -20.47 -16.79
N SER A 310 -19.88 -19.92 -17.50
CA SER A 310 -20.07 -18.73 -18.34
C SER A 310 -20.56 -19.13 -19.73
N SER A 311 -21.55 -18.39 -20.25
CA SER A 311 -21.99 -18.46 -21.65
C SER A 311 -21.38 -17.35 -22.52
N ALA A 312 -20.50 -16.52 -21.95
CA ALA A 312 -19.86 -15.44 -22.68
C ALA A 312 -18.91 -15.99 -23.76
N SER A 313 -19.06 -15.49 -24.99
CA SER A 313 -18.18 -15.80 -26.13
C SER A 313 -17.19 -14.66 -26.44
N LYS A 314 -17.21 -13.61 -25.62
CA LYS A 314 -16.34 -12.44 -25.72
C LYS A 314 -15.77 -12.09 -24.36
N ALA A 315 -14.52 -11.66 -24.34
CA ALA A 315 -13.90 -11.00 -23.20
C ALA A 315 -13.04 -9.84 -23.70
N GLU A 316 -12.74 -8.90 -22.80
CA GLU A 316 -11.76 -7.84 -23.05
C GLU A 316 -10.44 -8.25 -22.41
N LEU A 317 -9.34 -8.06 -23.16
CA LEU A 317 -7.98 -8.26 -22.67
C LEU A 317 -7.27 -6.91 -22.65
N THR A 318 -7.01 -6.41 -21.45
CA THR A 318 -6.11 -5.29 -21.19
C THR A 318 -4.72 -5.85 -20.87
N LEU A 319 -3.73 -5.53 -21.72
CA LEU A 319 -2.37 -6.06 -21.63
C LEU A 319 -1.38 -4.91 -21.43
N LEU A 320 -0.70 -4.92 -20.28
CA LEU A 320 0.53 -4.15 -20.05
C LEU A 320 1.74 -4.99 -20.49
N SER A 321 2.61 -4.39 -21.31
CA SER A 321 3.81 -5.04 -21.84
C SER A 321 4.94 -4.04 -22.02
N ALA A 322 6.17 -4.54 -22.20
CA ALA A 322 7.34 -3.74 -22.57
C ALA A 322 8.29 -4.60 -23.43
N PRO A 323 9.28 -4.00 -24.13
CA PRO A 323 10.21 -4.75 -24.98
C PRO A 323 11.00 -5.86 -24.27
N ASN A 324 11.36 -5.66 -23.00
CA ASN A 324 12.06 -6.66 -22.17
C ASN A 324 11.92 -6.33 -20.67
N SER A 325 12.37 -7.25 -19.80
CA SER A 325 12.29 -7.10 -18.34
C SER A 325 13.11 -5.90 -17.81
N SER A 326 14.18 -5.49 -18.48
CA SER A 326 14.98 -4.32 -18.09
C SER A 326 14.41 -2.98 -18.57
N SER A 327 13.27 -2.98 -19.29
CA SER A 327 12.67 -1.75 -19.80
C SER A 327 12.18 -0.87 -18.65
N VAL A 328 12.33 0.44 -18.79
CA VAL A 328 11.91 1.45 -17.81
C VAL A 328 11.13 2.56 -18.52
N ASN A 329 10.22 3.20 -17.79
CA ASN A 329 9.64 4.46 -18.24
C ASN A 329 10.54 5.61 -17.81
N ASN A 330 10.61 6.66 -18.63
CA ASN A 330 11.35 7.88 -18.36
C ASN A 330 10.44 9.11 -18.51
N LEU A 331 10.91 10.25 -18.02
CA LEU A 331 10.28 11.54 -18.30
C LEU A 331 10.13 11.72 -19.83
N PRO A 332 9.11 12.46 -20.31
CA PRO A 332 8.93 12.71 -21.74
C PRO A 332 10.21 13.25 -22.42
N SER A 333 10.91 14.18 -21.77
CA SER A 333 12.20 14.73 -22.22
C SER A 333 13.35 13.72 -22.26
N MET A 334 13.23 12.58 -21.57
CA MET A 334 14.23 11.52 -21.43
C MET A 334 13.88 10.26 -22.24
N GLY A 335 13.05 10.39 -23.27
CA GLY A 335 12.67 9.28 -24.15
C GLY A 335 11.33 8.63 -23.82
N GLY A 336 10.63 9.14 -22.80
CA GLY A 336 9.25 8.76 -22.49
C GLY A 336 9.08 7.32 -22.02
N GLU A 337 7.88 6.78 -22.26
CA GLU A 337 7.47 5.48 -21.73
C GLU A 337 7.85 4.33 -22.67
N ALA A 338 8.46 3.29 -22.10
CA ALA A 338 8.68 2.00 -22.77
C ALA A 338 7.50 1.04 -22.55
N SER A 339 6.60 1.32 -21.61
CA SER A 339 5.39 0.54 -21.38
C SER A 339 4.38 0.72 -22.51
N HIS A 340 3.69 -0.36 -22.85
CA HIS A 340 2.58 -0.37 -23.78
C HIS A 340 1.36 -1.01 -23.12
N ILE A 341 0.25 -0.29 -23.08
CA ILE A 341 -1.05 -0.82 -22.69
C ILE A 341 -1.90 -0.95 -23.93
N THR A 342 -2.43 -2.15 -24.16
CA THR A 342 -3.35 -2.43 -25.26
C THR A 342 -4.63 -3.03 -24.71
N VAL A 343 -5.77 -2.66 -25.31
CA VAL A 343 -7.08 -3.23 -25.00
C VAL A 343 -7.60 -3.88 -26.26
N LYS A 344 -7.99 -5.15 -26.18
CA LYS A 344 -8.56 -5.89 -27.32
C LYS A 344 -9.71 -6.80 -26.90
N ALA A 345 -10.71 -6.91 -27.76
CA ALA A 345 -11.72 -7.96 -27.62
C ALA A 345 -11.13 -9.31 -28.06
N ILE A 346 -11.29 -10.33 -27.23
CA ILE A 346 -11.00 -11.72 -27.56
C ILE A 346 -12.31 -12.49 -27.69
N THR A 347 -12.38 -13.36 -28.69
CA THR A 347 -13.54 -14.22 -28.99
C THR A 347 -13.14 -15.67 -28.84
N GLY A 348 -13.94 -16.46 -28.13
CA GLY A 348 -13.69 -17.88 -27.84
C GLY A 348 -14.80 -18.80 -28.34
#